data_AF-A0A1F7J7V5-F1
#
_entry.id   AF-A0A1F7J7V5-F1
#
_cell.length_a   1.000
_cell.length_b   1.000
_cell.length_c   1.000
_cell.angle_alpha   90.00
_cell.angle_beta   90.00
_cell.angle_gamma   90.00
#
_symmetry.space_group_name_H-M   'P 1'
#
loop_
_entity.id
_entity.type
_entity.pdbx_description
1 polymer ?
#
loop_
_entity_poly.entity_id
_entity_poly.type
_entity_poly.pdbx_seq_one_letter_code
_entity_poly.pdbx_strand_id
1 'polypeptide(L)'
;MKTVNISLPDSLAVQIEKLLGQNEYSSRSEVVRTALRVFFSFQTPAPGIELVPFQKRPLTEIRRDLLESGHSQKFTANIINSLKKSSVYKNTAQSLSLLQIKKQRSLI
;
A
#
# COMPACT_ATOMS: atom_id res chain seq x y z
N MET A 1 -1.82 10.19 19.23
CA MET A 1 -2.89 10.95 18.53
C MET A 1 -2.76 12.41 18.90
N LYS A 2 -2.82 13.33 17.94
CA LYS A 2 -2.79 14.77 18.21
C LYS A 2 -4.23 15.28 18.30
N THR A 3 -4.60 15.85 19.44
CA THR A 3 -5.89 16.54 19.62
C THR A 3 -5.73 17.98 19.14
N VAL A 4 -6.72 18.46 18.38
CA VAL A 4 -6.73 19.84 17.87
C VAL A 4 -8.00 20.49 18.38
N ASN A 5 -7.85 21.65 19.02
CA ASN A 5 -8.97 22.48 19.43
C ASN A 5 -9.28 23.46 18.30
N ILE A 6 -10.56 23.54 17.92
CA ILE A 6 -11.05 24.46 16.90
C ILE A 6 -12.24 25.22 17.47
N SER A 7 -12.31 26.51 17.16
CA SER A 7 -13.47 27.34 17.46
C SER A 7 -14.31 27.44 16.20
N LEU A 8 -15.62 27.23 16.33
CA LEU A 8 -16.57 27.31 15.22
C LEU A 8 -17.54 28.47 15.48
N PRO A 9 -17.98 29.18 14.42
CA PRO A 9 -19.12 30.09 14.50
C PRO A 9 -20.36 29.39 15.06
N ASP A 10 -21.17 30.11 15.84
CA ASP A 10 -22.37 29.57 16.49
C ASP A 10 -23.35 28.95 15.48
N SER A 11 -23.48 29.57 14.31
CA SER A 11 -24.32 29.06 13.22
C SER A 11 -23.91 27.67 12.74
N LEU A 12 -22.60 27.37 12.71
CA LEU A 12 -22.09 26.05 12.35
C LEU A 12 -22.21 25.05 13.50
N ALA A 13 -22.05 25.50 14.75
CA ALA A 13 -22.28 24.65 15.91
C ALA A 13 -23.73 24.13 15.94
N VAL A 14 -24.71 25.00 15.69
CA VAL A 14 -26.14 24.63 15.62
C VAL A 14 -26.41 23.61 14.50
N GLN A 15 -25.76 23.76 13.34
CA GLN A 15 -25.91 22.80 12.25
C GLN A 15 -25.35 21.42 12.62
N ILE A 16 -24.21 21.36 13.31
CA ILE A 16 -23.64 20.11 13.79
C ILE A 16 -24.61 19.41 14.75
N GLU A 17 -25.22 20.15 15.69
CA GLU A 17 -26.20 19.56 16.61
C GLU A 17 -27.44 19.03 15.88
N LYS A 18 -27.90 19.72 14.83
CA LYS A 18 -29.02 19.24 14.01
C LYS A 18 -28.70 17.90 13.34
N LEU A 19 -27.51 17.76 12.75
CA LEU A 19 -27.07 16.53 12.09
C LEU A 19 -26.95 15.35 13.08
N LEU A 20 -26.54 15.63 14.32
CA LEU A 20 -26.52 14.63 15.39
C LEU A 20 -27.94 14.24 15.82
N GLY A 21 -28.85 15.21 15.95
CA GLY A 21 -30.25 14.95 16.28
C GLY A 21 -30.99 14.13 15.20
N GLN A 22 -30.52 14.17 13.96
CA GLN A 22 -31.03 13.36 12.85
C GLN A 22 -30.43 11.95 12.80
N ASN A 23 -29.51 11.60 13.72
CA ASN A 23 -28.75 10.35 13.73
C ASN A 23 -27.96 10.09 12.44
N GLU A 24 -27.60 11.14 11.69
CA GLU A 24 -26.76 11.00 10.49
C GLU A 24 -25.29 10.74 10.85
N TYR A 25 -24.88 11.16 12.06
CA TYR A 25 -23.51 11.00 12.57
C TYR A 25 -23.51 10.58 14.04
N SER A 26 -22.48 9.82 14.44
CA SER A 26 -22.35 9.33 15.82
C SER A 26 -21.75 10.36 16.78
N SER A 27 -21.04 11.37 16.27
CA SER A 27 -20.36 12.37 17.11
C SER A 27 -19.99 13.64 16.35
N ARG A 28 -19.83 14.76 17.07
CA ARG A 28 -19.34 16.05 16.51
C ARG A 28 -18.04 15.88 15.74
N SER A 29 -17.11 15.09 16.27
CA SER A 29 -15.83 14.84 15.61
C SER A 29 -15.99 14.08 14.29
N GLU A 30 -17.00 13.22 14.16
CA GLU A 30 -17.28 12.54 12.90
C GLU A 30 -17.85 13.48 11.84
N VAL A 31 -18.72 14.39 12.24
CA VAL A 31 -19.23 15.45 11.34
C VAL A 31 -18.07 16.26 10.76
N VAL A 32 -17.18 16.76 11.64
CA VAL A 32 -16.02 17.55 11.21
C VAL A 32 -15.06 16.74 10.33
N ARG A 33 -14.76 15.48 10.70
CA ARG A 33 -13.90 14.61 9.90
C ARG A 33 -14.47 14.35 8.50
N THR A 34 -15.78 14.14 8.42
CA THR A 34 -16.46 13.87 7.15
C THR A 34 -16.47 15.10 6.27
N ALA A 35 -16.81 16.26 6.82
CA ALA A 35 -16.76 17.54 6.09
C ALA A 35 -15.37 17.82 5.53
N LEU A 36 -14.31 17.66 6.33
CA LEU A 36 -12.94 17.83 5.87
C LEU A 36 -12.56 16.81 4.79
N ARG A 37 -12.94 15.53 4.96
CA ARG A 37 -12.68 14.49 3.96
C ARG A 37 -13.32 14.86 2.62
N VAL A 38 -14.58 15.25 2.63
CA VAL A 38 -15.32 15.65 1.43
C VAL A 38 -14.67 16.87 0.77
N PHE A 39 -14.37 17.90 1.55
CA PHE A 39 -13.70 19.11 1.06
C PHE A 39 -12.37 18.81 0.36
N PHE A 40 -11.49 18.02 1.01
CA PHE A 40 -10.22 17.64 0.41
C PHE A 40 -10.41 16.71 -0.80
N SER A 41 -11.41 15.84 -0.79
CA SER A 41 -11.71 14.97 -1.95
C SER A 41 -12.17 15.77 -3.18
N PHE A 42 -12.74 16.96 -3.00
CA PHE A 42 -13.10 17.86 -4.10
C PHE A 42 -11.97 18.81 -4.51
N GLN A 43 -11.10 19.21 -3.57
CA GLN A 43 -9.98 20.12 -3.86
C GLN A 43 -8.76 19.43 -4.47
N THR A 44 -8.50 18.21 -4.06
CA THR A 44 -7.59 17.31 -4.78
C THR A 44 -8.47 16.41 -5.63
N PRO A 45 -8.65 16.67 -6.95
CA PRO A 45 -9.03 15.57 -7.82
C PRO A 45 -8.04 14.47 -7.48
N ALA A 46 -8.54 13.33 -6.98
CA ALA A 46 -7.70 12.16 -6.81
C ALA A 46 -6.92 12.05 -8.14
N PRO A 47 -5.58 12.05 -8.15
CA PRO A 47 -4.87 11.71 -9.37
C PRO A 47 -5.53 10.41 -9.80
N GLY A 48 -6.25 10.45 -10.94
CA GLY A 48 -7.14 9.37 -11.33
C GLY A 48 -6.35 8.08 -11.16
N ILE A 49 -6.91 7.08 -10.48
CA ILE A 49 -6.17 5.90 -10.04
C ILE A 49 -5.33 5.40 -11.20
N GLU A 50 -4.04 5.75 -11.21
CA GLU A 50 -3.17 5.46 -12.33
C GLU A 50 -2.72 4.04 -12.09
N LEU A 51 -3.36 3.11 -12.79
CA LEU A 51 -2.95 1.71 -12.78
C LEU A 51 -1.62 1.63 -13.53
N VAL A 52 -0.53 1.87 -12.81
CA VAL A 52 0.82 1.67 -13.32
C VAL A 52 1.06 0.16 -13.46
N PRO A 53 1.51 -0.32 -14.64
CA PRO A 53 1.84 -1.71 -14.82
C PRO A 53 2.98 -2.09 -13.88
N PHE A 54 2.85 -3.25 -13.22
CA PHE A 54 3.90 -3.76 -12.36
C PHE A 54 5.17 -4.02 -13.19
N GLN A 55 6.26 -3.30 -12.88
CA GLN A 55 7.56 -3.53 -13.48
C GLN A 55 8.43 -4.36 -12.54
N LYS A 56 8.85 -5.54 -13.01
CA LYS A 56 9.71 -6.44 -12.26
C LYS A 56 11.11 -5.82 -12.10
N ARG A 57 11.46 -5.45 -10.87
CA ARG A 57 12.79 -4.91 -10.52
C ARG A 57 13.79 -6.02 -10.18
N PRO A 58 15.07 -5.93 -10.54
CA PRO A 58 16.07 -6.91 -10.12
C PRO A 58 16.14 -7.06 -8.60
N LEU A 59 16.22 -8.31 -8.10
CA LEU A 59 16.34 -8.57 -6.66
C LEU A 59 17.61 -7.97 -6.03
N THR A 60 18.64 -7.72 -6.85
CA THR A 60 19.87 -7.02 -6.45
C THR A 60 19.60 -5.57 -6.10
N GLU A 61 18.80 -4.86 -6.90
CA GLU A 61 18.39 -3.48 -6.63
C GLU A 61 17.52 -3.41 -5.38
N ILE A 62 16.50 -4.28 -5.28
CA ILE A 62 15.62 -4.32 -4.11
C ILE A 62 16.43 -4.57 -2.83
N ARG A 63 17.44 -5.45 -2.89
CA ARG A 63 18.34 -5.72 -1.75
C ARG A 63 19.12 -4.46 -1.35
N ARG A 64 19.67 -3.73 -2.32
CA ARG A 64 20.45 -2.52 -2.06
C ARG A 64 19.57 -1.45 -1.42
N ASP A 65 18.40 -1.18 -2.00
CA ASP A 65 17.47 -0.16 -1.51
C ASP A 65 17.04 -0.43 -0.06
N LEU A 66 16.77 -1.71 0.28
CA LEU A 66 16.42 -2.09 1.64
C LEU A 66 17.56 -1.89 2.65
N LEU A 67 18.81 -2.04 2.22
CA LEU A 67 19.96 -1.77 3.09
C LEU A 67 20.19 -0.26 3.24
N GLU A 68 20.06 0.49 2.15
CA GLU A 68 20.18 1.96 2.15
C GLU A 68 19.08 2.64 2.99
N SER A 69 17.88 2.06 3.04
CA SER A 69 16.80 2.52 3.92
C SER A 69 16.97 2.13 5.39
N GLY A 70 18.11 1.51 5.76
CA GLY A 70 18.47 1.20 7.14
C GLY A 70 17.91 -0.11 7.69
N HIS A 71 17.43 -1.03 6.85
CA HIS A 71 16.99 -2.34 7.34
C HIS A 71 18.16 -3.28 7.63
N SER A 72 17.97 -4.17 8.63
CA SER A 72 18.99 -5.14 9.01
C SER A 72 19.26 -6.16 7.91
N GLN A 73 20.51 -6.63 7.82
CA GLN A 73 20.90 -7.66 6.84
C GLN A 73 20.03 -8.93 6.93
N LYS A 74 19.69 -9.36 8.16
CA LYS A 74 18.83 -10.54 8.40
C LYS A 74 17.42 -10.33 7.83
N PHE A 75 16.84 -9.15 8.06
CA PHE A 75 15.54 -8.80 7.50
C PHE A 75 15.58 -8.77 5.97
N THR A 76 16.55 -8.06 5.39
CA THR A 76 16.71 -7.96 3.93
C THR A 76 16.90 -9.33 3.30
N ALA A 77 17.70 -10.22 3.89
CA ALA A 77 17.88 -11.59 3.41
C ALA A 77 16.57 -12.39 3.39
N ASN A 78 15.74 -12.26 4.44
CA ASN A 78 14.44 -12.94 4.53
C ASN A 78 13.46 -12.45 3.46
N ILE A 79 13.40 -11.13 3.22
CA ILE A 79 12.56 -10.55 2.17
C ILE A 79 12.99 -11.05 0.79
N ILE A 80 14.29 -10.97 0.48
CA ILE A 80 14.82 -11.44 -0.81
C ILE A 80 14.56 -12.93 -1.03
N ASN A 81 14.73 -13.77 0.00
CA ASN A 81 14.44 -15.20 -0.09
C ASN A 81 12.96 -15.51 -0.31
N SER A 82 12.08 -14.72 0.30
CA SER A 82 10.63 -14.83 0.10
C SER A 82 10.24 -14.39 -1.32
N LEU A 83 10.80 -13.29 -1.81
CA LEU A 83 10.58 -12.81 -3.17
C LEU A 83 11.03 -13.84 -4.21
N LYS A 84 12.19 -14.48 -4.05
CA LYS A 84 12.65 -15.55 -4.96
C LYS A 84 11.66 -16.70 -5.13
N LYS A 85 10.84 -16.99 -4.12
CA LYS A 85 9.82 -18.06 -4.14
C LYS A 85 8.52 -17.62 -4.79
N SER A 86 8.28 -16.32 -4.90
CA SER A 86 7.06 -15.78 -5.53
C SER A 86 7.01 -16.11 -7.02
N SER A 87 5.79 -16.26 -7.56
CA SER A 87 5.55 -16.54 -8.98
C SER A 87 6.21 -15.53 -9.91
N VAL A 88 6.28 -14.27 -9.49
CA VAL A 88 6.87 -13.15 -10.25
C VAL A 88 8.38 -13.31 -10.45
N TYR A 89 9.09 -13.80 -9.43
CA TYR A 89 10.56 -13.91 -9.43
C TYR A 89 11.08 -15.33 -9.59
N LYS A 90 10.18 -16.33 -9.61
CA LYS A 90 10.54 -17.72 -9.88
C LYS A 90 11.21 -17.83 -11.25
N ASN A 91 12.41 -18.39 -11.27
CA ASN A 91 13.25 -18.44 -12.46
C ASN A 91 12.83 -19.61 -13.36
N THR A 92 11.95 -19.38 -14.33
CA THR A 92 11.44 -20.44 -15.24
C THR A 92 12.51 -20.99 -16.17
N ALA A 93 13.60 -20.26 -16.40
CA ALA A 93 14.68 -20.64 -17.32
C ALA A 93 15.56 -21.81 -16.81
N GLN A 94 15.75 -21.96 -15.49
CA GLN A 94 16.54 -23.06 -14.92
C GLN A 94 15.75 -24.38 -14.82
N SER A 95 14.42 -24.33 -14.76
CA SER A 95 13.59 -25.54 -14.74
C SER A 95 13.53 -26.25 -16.10
N LEU A 96 13.64 -25.51 -17.21
CA LEU A 96 13.57 -26.09 -18.55
C LEU A 96 14.88 -26.78 -18.97
N SER A 97 16.04 -26.24 -18.58
CA SER A 97 17.34 -26.88 -18.85
C SER A 97 17.52 -28.18 -18.04
N LEU A 98 17.06 -28.22 -16.78
CA LEU A 98 17.11 -29.44 -15.95
C LEU A 98 16.16 -30.55 -16.45
N LEU A 99 15.04 -30.19 -17.06
CA LEU A 99 14.12 -31.16 -17.69
C LEU A 99 14.72 -31.75 -18.98
N GLN A 100 15.42 -30.94 -19.79
CA GLN A 100 16.12 -31.44 -20.98
C GLN A 100 17.27 -32.39 -20.64
N ILE A 101 18.04 -32.10 -19.58
CA ILE A 101 19.14 -32.97 -19.13
C ILE A 101 18.62 -34.30 -18.55
N LYS A 102 17.49 -34.30 -17.84
CA LYS A 102 16.89 -35.55 -17.33
C LYS A 102 16.32 -36.43 -18.43
N LYS A 103 15.74 -35.85 -19.49
CA LYS A 103 15.18 -36.60 -20.63
C LYS A 103 16.27 -37.29 -21.47
N GLN A 104 17.46 -36.70 -21.57
CA GLN A 104 18.60 -37.33 -22.27
C GLN A 104 19.23 -38.49 -21.49
N ARG A 105 19.13 -38.49 -20.15
CA ARG A 105 19.68 -39.56 -19.30
C ARG A 105 18.76 -40.77 -19.11
N SER A 106 17.50 -40.70 -19.54
CA SER A 106 16.56 -41.83 -19.49
C SER A 106 16.45 -42.58 -20.82
N LEU A 107 17.25 -42.22 -21.82
CA LEU A 107 17.29 -42.80 -23.16
C LEU A 107 18.64 -43.49 -23.47
N ILE A 108 19.47 -43.67 -22.45
CA ILE A 108 20.70 -44.48 -22.43
C ILE A 108 20.52 -45.49 -21.29
#